data_AF-A0AAD5KTI4-F1
#
_entry.id   AF-A0AAD5KTI4-F1
#
_cell.length_a   1.000
_cell.length_b   1.000
_cell.length_c   1.000
_cell.angle_alpha   90.00
_cell.angle_beta   90.00
_cell.angle_gamma   90.00
#
_symmetry.space_group_name_H-M   'P 1'
#
loop_
_entity.id
_entity.type
_entity.pdbx_description
1 polymer ?
#
loop_
_entity_poly.entity_id
_entity_poly.type
_entity_poly.pdbx_seq_one_letter_code
_entity_poly.pdbx_strand_id
1 'polypeptide(L)'
;MLVTLDFSVNAVDYRIERGRKPNVLKFYIDNKLQEAQDESQGDSRETQEAIERTIRMSVDMFKQIVVLNTYTEPFLAMRAADQRTIIEQLLGITLLSEKAEKLKELIKETKDQIQIEDFKIKAIEEANKRVLEQVDGLKRRHRLWIAKRNSDLTELTSNLEILEKIDIEAELSAHKLLSEYNDNAKTHETYNSLTTRQQLWKNRNESEINGLIDDYNKKNEIDINRN
;
A
#
# COMPACT_ATOMS: atom_id res chain seq x y z
N MET A 1 -72.30 -1.94 -9.89
CA MET A 1 -72.40 -1.74 -11.34
C MET A 1 -71.42 -2.70 -12.00
N LEU A 2 -71.97 -3.57 -12.86
CA LEU A 2 -71.23 -4.50 -13.71
C LEU A 2 -71.30 -3.93 -15.13
N VAL A 3 -70.17 -3.88 -15.82
CA VAL A 3 -70.09 -3.45 -17.22
C VAL A 3 -69.58 -4.64 -18.02
N THR A 4 -70.29 -4.97 -19.09
CA THR A 4 -69.91 -6.01 -20.04
C THR A 4 -69.66 -5.37 -21.39
N LEU A 5 -68.57 -5.75 -22.05
CA LEU A 5 -68.20 -5.28 -23.36
C LEU A 5 -67.88 -6.48 -24.26
N ASP A 6 -68.60 -6.59 -25.37
CA ASP A 6 -68.41 -7.59 -26.42
C ASP A 6 -67.76 -6.93 -27.63
N PHE A 7 -66.68 -7.52 -28.16
CA PHE A 7 -65.98 -7.02 -29.34
C PHE A 7 -65.33 -8.17 -30.10
N SER A 8 -65.05 -7.97 -31.40
CA SER A 8 -64.35 -8.96 -32.21
C SER A 8 -63.05 -8.39 -32.78
N VAL A 9 -62.00 -9.22 -32.78
CA VAL A 9 -60.69 -8.88 -33.35
C VAL A 9 -60.24 -10.03 -34.23
N ASN A 10 -59.96 -9.75 -35.51
CA ASN A 10 -59.52 -10.77 -36.49
C ASN A 10 -60.44 -12.01 -36.54
N ALA A 11 -61.76 -11.81 -36.49
CA ALA A 11 -62.78 -12.87 -36.47
C ALA A 11 -62.79 -13.79 -35.24
N VAL A 12 -62.13 -13.39 -34.15
CA VAL A 12 -62.23 -14.01 -32.82
C VAL A 12 -63.10 -13.11 -31.94
N ASP A 13 -64.04 -13.70 -31.21
CA ASP A 13 -64.96 -12.95 -30.35
C ASP A 13 -64.41 -12.86 -28.92
N TYR A 14 -64.44 -11.65 -28.36
CA TYR A 14 -63.94 -11.34 -27.03
C TYR A 14 -65.04 -10.71 -26.17
N ARG A 15 -65.08 -11.08 -24.89
CA ARG A 15 -65.95 -10.45 -23.89
C ARG A 15 -65.14 -10.05 -22.67
N ILE A 16 -65.35 -8.83 -22.18
CA ILE A 16 -64.77 -8.33 -20.93
C ILE A 16 -65.93 -7.98 -19.97
N GLU A 17 -65.88 -8.51 -18.76
CA GLU A 17 -66.82 -8.15 -17.68
C GLU A 17 -66.04 -7.52 -16.53
N ARG A 18 -66.39 -6.29 -16.14
CA ARG A 18 -65.77 -5.58 -15.01
C ARG A 18 -66.81 -5.10 -14.02
N GLY A 19 -66.66 -5.49 -12.76
CA GLY A 19 -67.51 -5.10 -11.64
C GLY A 19 -66.73 -4.35 -10.57
N ARG A 20 -67.37 -3.36 -9.93
CA ARG A 20 -66.74 -2.56 -8.85
C ARG A 20 -66.98 -3.13 -7.44
N LYS A 21 -68.15 -3.72 -7.21
CA LYS A 21 -68.56 -4.38 -5.95
C LYS A 21 -69.63 -5.45 -6.28
N PRO A 22 -69.30 -6.75 -6.27
CA PRO A 22 -67.97 -7.33 -6.06
C PRO A 22 -66.95 -6.86 -7.13
N ASN A 23 -65.66 -6.80 -6.77
CA ASN A 23 -64.59 -6.47 -7.70
C ASN A 23 -64.30 -7.70 -8.55
N VAL A 24 -64.76 -7.69 -9.80
CA VAL A 24 -64.61 -8.82 -10.73
C VAL A 24 -64.04 -8.29 -12.04
N LEU A 25 -63.09 -9.03 -12.61
CA LEU A 25 -62.61 -8.86 -13.96
C LEU A 25 -62.63 -10.24 -14.61
N LYS A 26 -63.43 -10.41 -15.66
CA LYS A 26 -63.49 -11.66 -16.43
C LYS A 26 -63.21 -11.35 -17.89
N PHE A 27 -62.31 -12.12 -18.50
CA PHE A 27 -61.94 -12.01 -19.89
C PHE A 27 -62.25 -13.32 -20.61
N TYR A 28 -63.05 -13.25 -21.67
CA TYR A 28 -63.45 -14.41 -22.45
C TYR A 28 -62.92 -14.28 -23.88
N ILE A 29 -62.51 -15.41 -24.46
CA ILE A 29 -62.08 -15.56 -25.85
C ILE A 29 -62.89 -16.72 -26.44
N ASP A 30 -63.61 -16.50 -27.55
CA ASP A 30 -64.52 -17.47 -28.19
C ASP A 30 -65.49 -18.12 -27.19
N ASN A 31 -66.12 -17.30 -26.34
CA ASN A 31 -67.02 -17.72 -25.26
C ASN A 31 -66.39 -18.64 -24.19
N LYS A 32 -65.07 -18.83 -24.19
CA LYS A 32 -64.34 -19.51 -23.11
C LYS A 32 -63.73 -18.48 -22.18
N LEU A 33 -63.98 -18.63 -20.89
CA LEU A 33 -63.31 -17.83 -19.88
C LEU A 33 -61.82 -18.18 -19.92
N GLN A 34 -60.96 -17.16 -20.05
CA GLN A 34 -59.54 -17.31 -19.75
C GLN A 34 -59.44 -17.43 -18.23
N GLU A 35 -59.40 -18.68 -17.74
CA GLU A 35 -59.08 -18.96 -16.34
C GLU A 35 -57.60 -18.66 -16.14
N ALA A 36 -57.29 -17.58 -15.44
CA ALA A 36 -55.96 -17.38 -14.89
C ALA A 36 -55.77 -18.40 -13.75
N GLN A 37 -54.75 -19.25 -13.88
CA GLN A 37 -54.31 -20.13 -12.80
C GLN A 37 -53.67 -19.30 -11.68
N ASP A 38 -54.45 -18.58 -10.86
CA ASP A 38 -54.21 -18.35 -9.42
C ASP A 38 -55.18 -17.30 -8.85
N GLU A 39 -55.93 -17.65 -7.80
CA GLU A 39 -56.92 -16.79 -7.12
C GLU A 39 -56.28 -15.71 -6.21
N SER A 40 -55.13 -15.15 -6.60
CA SER A 40 -54.36 -14.22 -5.77
C SER A 40 -54.25 -12.83 -6.41
N GLN A 41 -54.22 -11.79 -5.57
CA GLN A 41 -54.41 -10.37 -5.88
C GLN A 41 -53.50 -9.69 -6.96
N GLY A 42 -52.71 -10.44 -7.74
CA GLY A 42 -51.95 -9.97 -8.91
C GLY A 42 -52.66 -10.10 -10.27
N ASP A 43 -53.81 -10.78 -10.30
CA ASP A 43 -54.53 -11.29 -11.48
C ASP A 43 -54.98 -10.21 -12.51
N SER A 44 -55.18 -8.97 -12.05
CA SER A 44 -55.59 -7.88 -12.95
C SER A 44 -54.49 -7.42 -13.91
N ARG A 45 -53.19 -7.65 -13.62
CA ARG A 45 -52.10 -7.16 -14.48
C ARG A 45 -51.91 -8.02 -15.72
N GLU A 46 -51.85 -9.33 -15.57
CA GLU A 46 -51.68 -10.25 -16.71
C GLU A 46 -52.91 -10.23 -17.62
N THR A 47 -54.11 -10.22 -17.02
CA THR A 47 -55.36 -10.04 -17.78
C THR A 47 -55.39 -8.70 -18.51
N GLN A 48 -54.91 -7.62 -17.88
CA GLN A 48 -54.80 -6.30 -18.52
C GLN A 48 -53.77 -6.31 -19.66
N GLU A 49 -52.61 -6.95 -19.50
CA GLU A 49 -51.62 -7.12 -20.57
C GLU A 49 -52.17 -7.95 -21.73
N ALA A 50 -52.96 -9.00 -21.45
CA ALA A 50 -53.64 -9.80 -22.47
C ALA A 50 -54.67 -8.98 -23.25
N ILE A 51 -55.45 -8.14 -22.56
CA ILE A 51 -56.39 -7.20 -23.19
C ILE A 51 -55.64 -6.19 -24.07
N GLU A 52 -54.57 -5.56 -23.56
CA GLU A 52 -53.76 -4.60 -24.32
C GLU A 52 -53.10 -5.24 -25.54
N ARG A 53 -52.63 -6.50 -25.43
CA ARG A 53 -52.07 -7.27 -26.54
C ARG A 53 -53.12 -7.62 -27.60
N THR A 54 -54.36 -7.88 -27.18
CA THR A 54 -55.48 -8.18 -28.07
C THR A 54 -55.90 -6.94 -28.85
N ILE A 55 -56.05 -5.80 -28.17
CA ILE A 55 -56.46 -4.51 -28.76
C ILE A 55 -55.27 -3.85 -29.51
N ARG A 56 -54.03 -4.30 -29.25
CA ARG A 56 -52.78 -3.77 -29.82
C ARG A 56 -52.55 -2.29 -29.53
N MET A 57 -53.08 -1.80 -28.43
CA MET A 57 -52.87 -0.43 -27.98
C MET A 57 -52.86 -0.37 -26.46
N SER A 58 -52.03 0.52 -25.92
CA SER A 58 -52.03 0.84 -24.50
C SER A 58 -53.30 1.62 -24.12
N VAL A 59 -53.60 1.67 -22.83
CA VAL A 59 -54.73 2.45 -22.31
C VAL A 59 -54.61 3.94 -22.66
N ASP A 60 -53.40 4.49 -22.64
CA ASP A 60 -53.19 5.91 -22.94
C ASP A 60 -53.39 6.22 -24.42
N MET A 61 -52.95 5.31 -25.30
CA MET A 61 -53.27 5.36 -26.73
C MET A 61 -54.78 5.26 -26.99
N PHE A 62 -55.46 4.32 -26.34
CA PHE A 62 -56.90 4.13 -26.47
C PHE A 62 -57.67 5.39 -26.05
N LYS A 63 -57.30 6.01 -24.93
CA LYS A 63 -57.90 7.27 -24.46
C LYS A 63 -57.69 8.42 -25.43
N GLN A 64 -56.53 8.50 -26.07
CA GLN A 64 -56.17 9.65 -26.91
C GLN A 64 -56.68 9.55 -28.35
N ILE A 65 -56.93 8.32 -28.85
CA ILE A 65 -57.30 8.05 -30.24
C ILE A 65 -58.77 7.64 -30.37
N VAL A 66 -59.26 6.77 -29.49
CA VAL A 66 -60.58 6.13 -29.61
C VAL A 66 -61.63 6.84 -28.75
N VAL A 67 -61.24 7.29 -27.55
CA VAL A 67 -62.18 7.90 -26.61
C VAL A 67 -62.26 9.41 -26.86
N LEU A 68 -63.47 9.90 -27.15
CA LEU A 68 -63.78 11.34 -27.16
C LEU A 68 -64.37 11.72 -25.80
N ASN A 69 -63.54 12.26 -24.92
CA ASN A 69 -63.93 12.67 -23.57
C ASN A 69 -63.36 14.06 -23.25
N THR A 70 -64.06 14.83 -22.41
CA THR A 70 -63.62 16.13 -21.90
C THR A 70 -62.72 16.03 -20.66
N TYR A 71 -62.62 14.84 -20.04
CA TYR A 71 -61.81 14.62 -18.83
C TYR A 71 -60.35 14.23 -19.11
N THR A 72 -60.00 13.92 -20.36
CA THR A 72 -58.63 13.56 -20.76
C THR A 72 -57.89 14.77 -21.32
N GLU A 73 -56.66 14.99 -20.85
CA GLU A 73 -55.80 16.05 -21.38
C GLU A 73 -55.59 15.85 -22.89
N PRO A 74 -55.89 16.84 -23.75
CA PRO A 74 -55.69 16.70 -25.18
C PRO A 74 -54.22 16.45 -25.52
N PHE A 75 -53.93 15.61 -26.51
CA PHE A 75 -52.57 15.27 -26.96
C PHE A 75 -51.63 16.49 -27.04
N LEU A 76 -52.10 17.60 -27.63
CA LEU A 76 -51.29 18.81 -27.83
C LEU A 76 -50.95 19.56 -26.53
N ALA A 77 -51.72 19.35 -25.46
CA ALA A 77 -51.49 19.94 -24.15
C ALA A 77 -50.58 19.08 -23.25
N MET A 78 -50.46 17.78 -23.55
CA MET A 78 -49.60 16.85 -22.81
C MET A 78 -48.12 17.26 -22.86
N ARG A 79 -47.33 16.72 -21.92
CA ARG A 79 -45.87 16.91 -21.93
C ARG A 79 -45.24 16.26 -23.15
N ALA A 80 -44.15 16.85 -23.64
CA ALA A 80 -43.42 16.36 -24.81
C ALA A 80 -42.94 14.89 -24.67
N ALA A 81 -42.62 14.44 -23.46
CA ALA A 81 -42.23 13.05 -23.20
C ALA A 81 -43.40 12.07 -23.39
N ASP A 82 -44.58 12.43 -22.91
CA ASP A 82 -45.79 11.61 -23.02
C ASP A 82 -46.29 11.58 -24.47
N GLN A 83 -46.24 12.74 -25.16
CA GLN A 83 -46.50 12.84 -26.59
C GLN A 83 -45.57 11.93 -27.41
N ARG A 84 -44.26 11.94 -27.11
CA ARG A 84 -43.28 11.09 -27.78
C ARG A 84 -43.58 9.61 -27.58
N THR A 85 -43.98 9.20 -26.37
CA THR A 85 -44.35 7.82 -26.06
C THR A 85 -45.54 7.34 -26.91
N ILE A 86 -46.58 8.17 -27.03
CA ILE A 86 -47.76 7.91 -27.88
C ILE A 86 -47.34 7.80 -29.35
N ILE A 87 -46.51 8.72 -29.85
CA ILE A 87 -46.00 8.69 -31.24
C ILE A 87 -45.15 7.44 -31.50
N GLU A 88 -44.26 7.07 -30.58
CA GLU A 88 -43.39 5.89 -30.73
C GLU A 88 -44.19 4.59 -30.77
N GLN A 89 -45.25 4.50 -29.95
CA GLN A 89 -46.20 3.38 -29.98
C GLN A 89 -46.99 3.35 -31.30
N LEU A 90 -47.46 4.50 -31.80
CA LEU A 90 -48.14 4.61 -33.10
C LEU A 90 -47.26 4.18 -34.27
N LEU A 91 -46.00 4.61 -34.26
CA LEU A 91 -45.03 4.30 -35.31
C LEU A 91 -44.45 2.88 -35.19
N GLY A 92 -44.74 2.17 -34.10
CA GLY A 92 -44.19 0.84 -33.85
C GLY A 92 -42.67 0.82 -33.64
N ILE A 93 -42.09 1.95 -33.23
CA ILE A 93 -40.63 2.11 -33.05
C ILE A 93 -40.19 2.04 -31.58
N THR A 94 -41.07 1.63 -30.67
CA THR A 94 -40.77 1.47 -29.22
C THR A 94 -39.52 0.62 -28.96
N LEU A 95 -39.25 -0.36 -29.83
CA LEU A 95 -38.05 -1.21 -29.76
C LEU A 95 -36.75 -0.41 -29.89
N LEU A 96 -36.75 0.74 -30.59
CA LEU A 96 -35.57 1.60 -30.69
C LEU A 96 -35.28 2.29 -29.36
N SER A 97 -36.31 2.76 -28.65
CA SER A 97 -36.18 3.41 -27.35
C SER A 97 -35.68 2.43 -26.28
N GLU A 98 -36.21 1.19 -26.27
CA GLU A 98 -35.72 0.12 -25.40
C GLU A 98 -34.24 -0.21 -25.68
N LYS A 99 -33.87 -0.31 -26.96
CA LYS A 99 -32.46 -0.55 -27.34
C LYS A 99 -31.55 0.61 -26.96
N ALA A 100 -32.02 1.85 -27.05
CA ALA A 100 -31.25 3.03 -26.66
C ALA A 100 -30.95 3.05 -25.16
N GLU A 101 -31.92 2.74 -24.30
CA GLU A 101 -31.67 2.63 -22.86
C GLU A 101 -30.76 1.45 -22.53
N LYS A 102 -30.97 0.28 -23.16
CA LYS A 102 -30.06 -0.86 -22.97
C LYS A 102 -28.62 -0.55 -23.41
N LEU A 103 -28.45 0.19 -24.50
CA LEU A 103 -27.14 0.62 -24.97
C LEU A 103 -26.48 1.58 -23.98
N LYS A 104 -27.24 2.51 -23.40
CA LYS A 104 -26.76 3.45 -22.40
C LYS A 104 -26.29 2.74 -21.11
N GLU A 105 -27.01 1.72 -20.67
CA GLU A 105 -26.57 0.84 -19.58
C GLU A 105 -25.27 0.12 -19.93
N LEU A 106 -25.19 -0.47 -21.14
CA LEU A 106 -23.98 -1.17 -21.60
C LEU A 106 -22.76 -0.24 -21.66
N ILE A 107 -22.94 1.00 -22.11
CA ILE A 107 -21.89 2.03 -22.14
C ILE A 107 -21.41 2.34 -20.73
N LYS A 108 -22.35 2.48 -19.78
CA LYS A 108 -22.01 2.74 -18.38
C LYS A 108 -21.22 1.58 -17.78
N GLU A 109 -21.69 0.35 -17.96
CA GLU A 109 -21.01 -0.85 -17.46
C GLU A 109 -19.61 -0.99 -18.08
N THR A 110 -19.48 -0.78 -19.38
CA THR A 110 -18.18 -0.83 -20.07
C THR A 110 -17.21 0.21 -19.50
N LYS A 111 -17.70 1.42 -19.20
CA LYS A 111 -16.89 2.48 -18.60
C LYS A 111 -16.41 2.11 -17.20
N ASP A 112 -17.28 1.50 -16.40
CA ASP A 112 -16.94 1.04 -15.05
C ASP A 112 -15.91 -0.11 -15.11
N GLN A 113 -16.05 -1.05 -16.06
CA GLN A 113 -15.07 -2.11 -16.30
C GLN A 113 -13.71 -1.57 -16.74
N ILE A 114 -13.68 -0.58 -17.65
CA ILE A 114 -12.43 0.09 -18.05
C ILE A 114 -11.73 0.69 -16.84
N GLN A 115 -12.45 1.37 -15.95
CA GLN A 115 -11.85 1.95 -14.74
C GLN A 115 -11.25 0.88 -13.82
N ILE A 116 -11.98 -0.24 -13.62
CA ILE A 116 -11.49 -1.35 -12.80
C ILE A 116 -10.20 -1.92 -13.38
N GLU A 117 -10.13 -2.15 -14.69
CA GLU A 117 -8.92 -2.65 -15.34
C GLU A 117 -7.78 -1.65 -15.28
N ASP A 118 -8.03 -0.35 -15.47
CA ASP A 118 -7.02 0.71 -15.29
C ASP A 118 -6.41 0.69 -13.88
N PHE A 119 -7.23 0.49 -12.83
CA PHE A 119 -6.73 0.37 -11.46
C PHE A 119 -5.88 -0.89 -11.27
N LYS A 120 -6.28 -2.02 -11.85
CA LYS A 120 -5.50 -3.27 -11.81
C LYS A 120 -4.16 -3.11 -12.51
N ILE A 121 -4.14 -2.51 -13.70
CA ILE A 121 -2.92 -2.26 -14.47
C ILE A 121 -1.96 -1.41 -13.62
N LYS A 122 -2.42 -0.29 -13.07
CA LYS A 122 -1.59 0.58 -12.22
C LYS A 122 -1.03 -0.15 -11.00
N ALA A 123 -1.85 -0.98 -10.33
CA ALA A 123 -1.40 -1.76 -9.18
C ALA A 123 -0.31 -2.77 -9.56
N ILE A 124 -0.47 -3.45 -10.70
CA ILE A 124 0.52 -4.41 -11.21
C ILE A 124 1.80 -3.69 -11.64
N GLU A 125 1.70 -2.54 -12.31
CA GLU A 125 2.85 -1.73 -12.70
C GLU A 125 3.66 -1.26 -11.48
N GLU A 126 2.99 -0.78 -10.43
CA GLU A 126 3.65 -0.36 -9.20
C GLU A 126 4.30 -1.55 -8.48
N ALA A 127 3.63 -2.70 -8.42
CA ALA A 127 4.19 -3.92 -7.85
C ALA A 127 5.45 -4.37 -8.63
N ASN A 128 5.39 -4.38 -9.96
CA ASN A 128 6.52 -4.71 -10.82
C ASN A 128 7.68 -3.74 -10.62
N LYS A 129 7.40 -2.44 -10.52
CA LYS A 129 8.43 -1.43 -10.24
C LYS A 129 9.12 -1.70 -8.90
N ARG A 130 8.36 -1.96 -7.83
CA ARG A 130 8.91 -2.30 -6.51
C ARG A 130 9.77 -3.57 -6.55
N VAL A 131 9.33 -4.59 -7.29
CA VAL A 131 10.11 -5.83 -7.47
C VAL A 131 11.42 -5.55 -8.19
N LEU A 132 11.41 -4.74 -9.25
CA LEU A 132 12.62 -4.35 -9.97
C LEU A 132 13.61 -3.61 -9.06
N GLU A 133 13.14 -2.64 -8.28
CA GLU A 133 13.97 -1.92 -7.31
C GLU A 133 14.59 -2.87 -6.26
N GLN A 134 13.82 -3.85 -5.78
CA GLN A 134 14.32 -4.87 -4.85
C GLN A 134 15.38 -5.77 -5.50
N VAL A 135 15.16 -6.19 -6.76
CA VAL A 135 16.11 -7.01 -7.51
C VAL A 135 17.41 -6.25 -7.73
N ASP A 136 17.35 -4.98 -8.11
CA ASP A 136 18.55 -4.16 -8.32
C ASP A 136 19.28 -3.88 -7.01
N GLY A 137 18.54 -3.63 -5.92
CA GLY A 137 19.10 -3.53 -4.57
C GLY A 137 19.79 -4.82 -4.13
N LEU A 138 19.22 -5.99 -4.45
CA LEU A 138 19.81 -7.30 -4.17
C LEU A 138 21.08 -7.53 -5.00
N LYS A 139 21.04 -7.25 -6.31
CA LYS A 139 22.23 -7.33 -7.18
C LYS A 139 23.35 -6.43 -6.70
N ARG A 140 23.04 -5.20 -6.25
CA ARG A 140 24.03 -4.28 -5.68
C ARG A 140 24.64 -4.84 -4.40
N ARG A 141 23.83 -5.30 -3.45
CA ARG A 141 24.32 -5.93 -2.21
C ARG A 141 25.19 -7.15 -2.50
N HIS A 142 24.78 -7.98 -3.46
CA HIS A 142 25.54 -9.15 -3.86
C HIS A 142 26.93 -8.76 -4.41
N ARG A 143 27.01 -7.76 -5.30
CA ARG A 143 28.30 -7.26 -5.80
C ARG A 143 29.19 -6.72 -4.68
N LEU A 144 28.64 -5.93 -3.77
CA LEU A 144 29.38 -5.38 -2.62
C LEU A 144 29.89 -6.50 -1.70
N TRP A 145 29.07 -7.52 -1.45
CA TRP A 145 29.46 -8.67 -0.65
C TRP A 145 30.59 -9.47 -1.31
N ILE A 146 30.52 -9.71 -2.63
CA ILE A 146 31.62 -10.36 -3.37
C ILE A 146 32.91 -9.54 -3.26
N ALA A 147 32.83 -8.23 -3.48
CA ALA A 147 33.99 -7.35 -3.40
C ALA A 147 34.63 -7.38 -2.00
N LYS A 148 33.81 -7.28 -0.95
CA LYS A 148 34.27 -7.36 0.44
C LYS A 148 34.89 -8.73 0.76
N ARG A 149 34.20 -9.81 0.39
CA ARG A 149 34.71 -11.18 0.56
C ARG A 149 36.08 -11.36 -0.11
N ASN A 150 36.24 -10.86 -1.33
CA ASN A 150 37.52 -10.98 -2.04
C ASN A 150 38.62 -10.15 -1.36
N SER A 151 38.30 -8.94 -0.89
CA SER A 151 39.23 -8.11 -0.10
C SER A 151 39.65 -8.82 1.18
N ASP A 152 38.70 -9.40 1.91
CA ASP A 152 38.97 -10.11 3.17
C ASP A 152 39.80 -11.38 2.90
N LEU A 153 39.54 -12.09 1.81
CA LEU A 153 40.37 -13.22 1.38
C LEU A 153 41.80 -12.77 1.08
N THR A 154 42.00 -11.66 0.36
CA THR A 154 43.35 -11.15 0.06
C THR A 154 44.12 -10.72 1.31
N GLU A 155 43.42 -10.11 2.27
CA GLU A 155 44.00 -9.72 3.55
C GLU A 155 44.38 -10.95 4.37
N LEU A 156 43.49 -11.94 4.46
CA LEU A 156 43.77 -13.20 5.15
C LEU A 156 44.94 -13.96 4.51
N THR A 157 45.03 -14.02 3.18
CA THR A 157 46.18 -14.64 2.50
C THR A 157 47.48 -13.89 2.78
N SER A 158 47.46 -12.56 2.77
CA SER A 158 48.64 -11.76 3.12
C SER A 158 49.08 -11.99 4.56
N ASN A 159 48.12 -12.06 5.50
CA ASN A 159 48.42 -12.32 6.89
C ASN A 159 48.99 -13.72 7.11
N LEU A 160 48.48 -14.72 6.38
CA LEU A 160 49.04 -16.08 6.40
C LEU A 160 50.47 -16.11 5.86
N GLU A 161 50.76 -15.42 4.75
CA GLU A 161 52.13 -15.34 4.22
C GLU A 161 53.10 -14.63 5.17
N ILE A 162 52.64 -13.59 5.88
CA ILE A 162 53.45 -12.93 6.90
C ILE A 162 53.74 -13.91 8.04
N LEU A 163 52.72 -14.60 8.54
CA LEU A 163 52.86 -15.55 9.64
C LEU A 163 53.78 -16.73 9.29
N GLU A 164 53.73 -17.21 8.05
CA GLU A 164 54.62 -18.26 7.55
C GLU A 164 56.09 -17.83 7.51
N LYS A 165 56.36 -16.53 7.30
CA LYS A 165 57.73 -15.97 7.24
C LYS A 165 58.31 -15.63 8.61
N ILE A 166 57.54 -15.70 9.69
CA ILE A 166 58.02 -15.41 11.04
C ILE A 166 58.88 -16.59 11.52
N ASP A 167 60.17 -16.33 11.71
CA ASP A 167 61.10 -17.27 12.33
C ASP A 167 60.90 -17.27 13.85
N ILE A 168 60.21 -18.30 14.34
CA ILE A 168 59.82 -18.44 15.74
C ILE A 168 61.05 -18.54 16.66
N GLU A 169 62.14 -19.17 16.20
CA GLU A 169 63.35 -19.32 17.02
C GLU A 169 64.08 -17.99 17.17
N ALA A 170 64.17 -17.22 16.09
CA ALA A 170 64.71 -15.87 16.11
C ALA A 170 63.88 -14.97 17.05
N GLU A 171 62.55 -15.00 16.95
CA GLU A 171 61.65 -14.21 17.79
C GLU A 171 61.76 -14.55 19.28
N LEU A 172 61.84 -15.85 19.62
CA LEU A 172 62.07 -16.31 21.00
C LEU A 172 63.42 -15.83 21.55
N SER A 173 64.47 -15.82 20.72
CA SER A 173 65.79 -15.31 21.11
C SER A 173 65.78 -13.80 21.36
N ALA A 174 65.10 -13.04 20.50
CA ALA A 174 64.94 -11.60 20.64
C ALA A 174 64.14 -11.24 21.92
N HIS A 175 63.08 -11.98 22.23
CA HIS A 175 62.33 -11.81 23.48
C HIS A 175 63.17 -12.07 24.73
N LYS A 176 64.02 -13.12 24.73
CA LYS A 176 64.94 -13.39 25.84
C LYS A 176 65.95 -12.25 26.01
N LEU A 177 66.59 -11.82 24.93
CA LEU A 177 67.54 -10.70 24.95
C LEU A 177 66.88 -9.38 25.40
N LEU A 178 65.63 -9.13 24.99
CA LEU A 178 64.88 -7.95 25.44
C LEU A 178 64.57 -8.01 26.95
N SER A 179 64.23 -9.20 27.48
CA SER A 179 64.04 -9.38 28.92
C SER A 179 65.34 -9.08 29.68
N GLU A 180 66.46 -9.65 29.23
CA GLU A 180 67.79 -9.41 29.81
C GLU A 180 68.17 -7.93 29.72
N TYR A 181 67.92 -7.27 28.58
CA TYR A 181 68.13 -5.84 28.42
C TYR A 181 67.31 -5.02 29.41
N ASN A 182 66.02 -5.33 29.58
CA ASN A 182 65.15 -4.62 30.51
C ASN A 182 65.59 -4.78 31.97
N ASP A 183 66.04 -5.98 32.35
CA ASP A 183 66.57 -6.21 33.70
C ASP A 183 67.89 -5.46 33.89
N ASN A 184 68.78 -5.51 32.91
CA ASN A 184 70.02 -4.72 32.92
C ASN A 184 69.74 -3.22 32.97
N ALA A 185 68.76 -2.71 32.23
CA ALA A 185 68.37 -1.31 32.24
C ALA A 185 67.88 -0.86 33.62
N LYS A 186 67.04 -1.68 34.29
CA LYS A 186 66.64 -1.43 35.69
C LYS A 186 67.85 -1.40 36.62
N THR A 187 68.76 -2.38 36.50
CA THR A 187 69.97 -2.39 37.35
C THR A 187 70.82 -1.14 37.09
N HIS A 188 70.99 -0.73 35.85
CA HIS A 188 71.73 0.48 35.49
C HIS A 188 71.08 1.74 36.05
N GLU A 189 69.74 1.84 36.00
CA GLU A 189 69.00 2.92 36.65
C GLU A 189 69.22 2.94 38.17
N THR A 190 69.21 1.76 38.83
CA THR A 190 69.53 1.69 40.26
C THR A 190 70.98 2.12 40.56
N TYR A 191 71.96 1.68 39.77
CA TYR A 191 73.36 2.10 39.93
C TYR A 191 73.53 3.61 39.73
N ASN A 192 72.85 4.19 38.74
CA ASN A 192 72.83 5.63 38.52
C ASN A 192 72.26 6.37 39.74
N SER A 193 71.12 5.92 40.27
CA SER A 193 70.50 6.52 41.46
C SER A 193 71.42 6.47 42.69
N LEU A 194 72.14 5.35 42.90
CA LEU A 194 73.12 5.19 43.98
C LEU A 194 74.32 6.11 43.79
N THR A 195 74.81 6.23 42.55
CA THR A 195 75.94 7.12 42.21
C THR A 195 75.59 8.58 42.46
N THR A 196 74.40 9.02 42.03
CA THR A 196 73.90 10.38 42.32
C THR A 196 73.79 10.61 43.82
N ARG A 197 73.25 9.64 44.58
CA ARG A 197 73.18 9.72 46.04
C ARG A 197 74.57 9.79 46.68
N GLN A 198 75.54 9.03 46.20
CA GLN A 198 76.92 9.07 46.69
C GLN A 198 77.58 10.43 46.43
N GLN A 199 77.39 11.01 45.24
CA GLN A 199 77.87 12.34 44.90
C GLN A 199 77.25 13.41 45.82
N LEU A 200 75.94 13.36 46.06
CA LEU A 200 75.27 14.26 46.99
C LEU A 200 75.81 14.13 48.41
N TRP A 201 76.01 12.90 48.88
CA TRP A 201 76.61 12.64 50.20
C TRP A 201 78.04 13.18 50.29
N LYS A 202 78.87 12.95 49.26
CA LYS A 202 80.24 13.47 49.19
C LYS A 202 80.26 15.00 49.23
N ASN A 203 79.45 15.67 48.41
CA ASN A 203 79.36 17.13 48.38
C ASN A 203 78.89 17.70 49.73
N ARG A 204 77.94 17.03 50.40
CA ARG A 204 77.52 17.40 51.75
C ARG A 204 78.66 17.28 52.75
N ASN A 205 79.38 16.17 52.76
CA ASN A 205 80.51 15.99 53.67
C ASN A 205 81.66 16.94 53.38
N GLU A 206 81.97 17.24 52.11
CA GLU A 206 82.94 18.28 51.75
C GLU A 206 82.51 19.65 52.30
N SER A 207 81.21 19.97 52.23
CA SER A 207 80.66 21.20 52.82
C SER A 207 80.77 21.21 54.35
N GLU A 208 80.47 20.09 55.01
CA GLU A 208 80.60 19.95 56.48
C GLU A 208 82.06 20.02 56.93
N ILE A 209 82.99 19.39 56.21
CA ILE A 209 84.44 19.47 56.45
C ILE A 209 84.92 20.91 56.26
N ASN A 210 84.51 21.60 55.18
CA ASN A 210 84.87 23.00 54.97
C ASN A 210 84.34 23.89 56.10
N GLY A 211 83.10 23.66 56.56
CA GLY A 211 82.54 24.36 57.72
C GLY A 211 83.33 24.09 59.02
N LEU A 212 83.73 22.85 59.27
CA LEU A 212 84.59 22.48 60.40
C LEU A 212 85.99 23.07 60.31
N ILE A 213 86.57 23.18 59.10
CA ILE A 213 87.85 23.86 58.85
C ILE A 213 87.71 25.36 59.16
N ASP A 214 86.63 25.99 58.71
CA ASP A 214 86.33 27.40 59.02
C ASP A 214 86.17 27.63 60.53
N ASP A 215 85.47 26.73 61.24
CA ASP A 215 85.31 26.79 62.69
C ASP A 215 86.61 26.50 63.46
N TYR A 216 87.44 25.57 62.97
CA TYR A 216 88.78 25.32 63.52
C TYR A 216 89.67 26.56 63.37
N ASN A 217 89.68 27.18 62.19
CA ASN A 217 90.44 28.41 61.94
C ASN A 217 90.00 29.55 62.88
N LYS A 218 88.68 29.73 63.08
CA LYS A 218 88.15 30.72 64.05
C LYS A 218 88.53 30.42 65.50
N LYS A 219 88.60 29.15 65.92
CA LYS A 219 89.02 28.77 67.29
C LYS A 219 90.52 28.90 67.50
N ASN A 220 91.34 28.70 66.46
CA ASN A 220 92.78 28.94 66.52
C ASN A 220 93.12 30.44 66.56
N GLU A 221 92.19 31.32 66.16
CA GLU A 221 92.28 32.78 66.33
C GLU A 221 91.88 33.29 67.73
N ILE A 222 91.64 32.39 68.71
CA ILE A 222 91.40 32.82 70.11
C ILE A 222 92.76 33.14 70.77
N ASP A 223 93.06 34.43 70.80
CA ASP A 223 94.19 35.07 71.47
C ASP A 223 94.13 34.83 73.01
N ILE A 224 95.05 34.02 73.53
CA ILE A 224 95.23 33.75 74.98
C ILE A 224 96.32 34.68 75.55
N ASN A 225 96.30 35.96 75.21
CA ASN A 225 96.99 37.01 75.98
C ASN A 225 95.99 38.08 76.41
N ARG A 226 95.23 37.75 77.46
CA ARG A 226 94.59 38.74 78.34
C ARG A 226 95.49 38.91 79.56
N ASN A 227 96.37 39.90 79.47
CA ASN A 227 96.88 40.70 80.59
C ASN A 227 97.12 42.11 80.06
#